data_AF-A0AB37U9G3-F1
#
_entry.id   AF-A0AB37U9G3-F1
#
_cell.length_a   1.000
_cell.length_b   1.000
_cell.length_c   1.000
_cell.angle_alpha   90.00
_cell.angle_beta   90.00
_cell.angle_gamma   90.00
#
_symmetry.space_group_name_H-M   'P 1'
#
loop_
_entity.id
_entity.type
_entity.pdbx_description
1 polymer ?
#
loop_
_entity_poly.entity_id
_entity_poly.type
_entity_poly.pdbx_seq_one_letter_code
_entity_poly.pdbx_strand_id
1 'polypeptide(L)'
;MDVLRCKTPSMVRKEIYVYLLAYNLLRSLMWVAGTTYGSPPLRLSLQGTRHHLGNFIPELLAATSTQRERIYRTLLKVIAHKSVPLRPGRSEPRVRKRRPKSYPLMKQPRSVLRNQLQTA
;
A
#
# COMPACT_ATOMS: atom_id res chain seq x y z
N MET A 1 -2.98 -9.52 2.42
CA MET A 1 -3.19 -10.98 2.31
C MET A 1 -4.02 -11.38 3.53
N ASP A 2 -5.30 -11.70 3.35
CA ASP A 2 -6.21 -12.01 4.47
C ASP A 2 -6.72 -13.46 4.38
N VAL A 3 -6.96 -13.96 3.16
CA VAL A 3 -7.34 -15.35 2.88
C VAL A 3 -6.56 -15.84 1.67
N LEU A 4 -5.84 -16.95 1.82
CA LEU A 4 -5.14 -17.64 0.73
C LEU A 4 -6.13 -18.56 -0.01
N ARG A 5 -6.03 -18.60 -1.34
CA ARG A 5 -7.00 -19.34 -2.17
C ARG A 5 -6.56 -20.76 -2.48
N CYS A 6 -5.26 -21.02 -2.45
CA CYS A 6 -4.69 -22.32 -2.78
C CYS A 6 -5.01 -23.37 -1.70
N LYS A 7 -5.28 -24.61 -2.12
CA LYS A 7 -5.70 -25.70 -1.20
C LYS A 7 -4.59 -26.66 -0.80
N THR A 8 -3.47 -26.70 -1.53
CA THR A 8 -2.35 -27.59 -1.23
C THR A 8 -1.17 -26.82 -0.63
N PRO A 9 -0.40 -27.39 0.30
CA PRO A 9 0.73 -26.70 0.92
C PRO A 9 1.76 -26.18 -0.10
N SER A 10 2.00 -26.95 -1.17
CA SER A 10 2.90 -26.53 -2.26
C SER A 10 2.39 -25.27 -2.97
N MET A 11 1.10 -25.21 -3.33
CA MET A 11 0.52 -24.04 -4.00
C MET A 11 0.39 -22.83 -3.07
N VAL A 12 0.10 -23.05 -1.79
CA VAL A 12 0.08 -21.99 -0.77
C VAL A 12 1.43 -21.28 -0.67
N ARG A 13 2.55 -22.03 -0.68
CA ARG A 13 3.89 -21.42 -0.69
C ARG A 13 4.10 -20.54 -1.92
N LYS A 14 3.72 -21.02 -3.11
CA LYS A 14 3.79 -20.22 -4.35
C LYS A 14 2.94 -18.96 -4.26
N GLU A 15 1.72 -19.06 -3.73
CA GLU A 15 0.85 -17.92 -3.53
C GLU A 15 1.51 -16.86 -2.63
N ILE A 16 2.12 -17.27 -1.52
CA ILE A 16 2.87 -16.39 -0.63
C ILE A 16 4.03 -15.70 -1.36
N TYR A 17 4.81 -16.46 -2.14
CA TYR A 17 5.93 -15.89 -2.90
C TYR A 17 5.47 -14.88 -3.96
N VAL A 18 4.35 -15.11 -4.64
CA VAL A 18 3.80 -14.14 -5.61
C VAL A 18 3.39 -12.85 -4.91
N TYR A 19 2.77 -12.93 -3.73
CA TYR A 19 2.46 -11.74 -2.95
C TYR A 19 3.71 -10.98 -2.50
N LEU A 20 4.76 -11.68 -2.09
CA LEU A 20 6.04 -11.08 -1.72
C LEU A 20 6.71 -10.40 -2.93
N LEU A 21 6.68 -11.06 -4.09
CA LEU A 21 7.18 -10.51 -5.35
C LEU A 21 6.44 -9.22 -5.72
N ALA A 22 5.10 -9.23 -5.69
CA ALA A 22 4.30 -8.04 -5.97
C ALA A 22 4.56 -6.91 -4.98
N TYR A 23 4.71 -7.22 -3.68
CA TYR A 23 5.07 -6.24 -2.67
C TYR A 23 6.44 -5.61 -2.95
N ASN A 24 7.45 -6.44 -3.23
CA ASN A 24 8.79 -5.96 -3.52
C ASN A 24 8.84 -5.13 -4.80
N LEU A 25 8.12 -5.53 -5.85
CA LEU A 25 7.98 -4.74 -7.08
C LEU A 25 7.44 -3.34 -6.79
N LEU A 26 6.34 -3.25 -6.04
CA LEU A 26 5.74 -1.96 -5.69
C LEU A 26 6.69 -1.13 -4.81
N ARG A 27 7.40 -1.75 -3.87
CA ARG A 27 8.37 -1.07 -3.01
C ARG A 27 9.58 -0.54 -3.78
N SER A 28 10.12 -1.31 -4.70
CA SER A 28 11.21 -0.85 -5.58
C SER A 28 10.74 0.30 -6.46
N LEU A 29 9.52 0.24 -7.00
CA LEU A 29 8.96 1.32 -7.81
C LEU A 29 8.77 2.61 -6.99
N MET A 30 8.29 2.49 -5.75
CA MET A 30 8.21 3.62 -4.81
C MET A 30 9.60 4.17 -4.49
N TRP A 31 10.60 3.30 -4.30
CA TRP A 31 11.98 3.71 -4.03
C TRP A 31 12.52 4.55 -5.17
N VAL A 32 12.48 4.03 -6.39
CA VAL A 32 12.94 4.73 -7.60
C VAL A 32 12.18 6.04 -7.80
N ALA A 33 10.85 6.04 -7.69
CA ALA A 33 10.06 7.25 -7.83
C ALA A 33 10.44 8.32 -6.78
N GLY A 34 10.62 7.90 -5.53
CA GLY A 34 10.98 8.79 -4.44
C GLY A 34 12.37 9.39 -4.62
N THR A 35 13.38 8.57 -4.92
CA THR A 35 14.76 9.05 -5.11
C THR A 35 14.89 9.94 -6.34
N THR A 36 14.16 9.66 -7.42
CA THR A 36 14.24 10.43 -8.67
C THR A 36 13.60 11.82 -8.56
N TYR A 37 12.54 11.97 -7.77
CA TYR A 37 11.76 13.22 -7.67
C TYR A 37 11.82 13.90 -6.29
N GLY A 38 12.70 13.46 -5.39
CA GLY A 38 12.92 14.08 -4.09
C GLY A 38 11.83 13.82 -3.03
N SER A 39 10.98 12.81 -3.23
CA SER A 39 9.95 12.41 -2.26
C SER A 39 10.47 11.27 -1.37
N PRO A 40 10.29 11.29 -0.04
CA PRO A 40 10.72 10.18 0.82
C PRO A 40 10.02 8.86 0.43
N PRO A 41 10.74 7.81 0.00
CA PRO A 41 10.12 6.57 -0.50
C PRO A 41 9.11 5.92 0.46
N LEU A 42 9.40 5.96 1.76
CA LEU A 42 8.55 5.37 2.80
C LEU A 42 7.25 6.13 3.03
N ARG A 43 7.14 7.36 2.52
CA ARG A 43 5.96 8.22 2.62
C ARG A 43 5.01 8.06 1.44
N LEU A 44 5.44 7.39 0.37
CA LEU A 44 4.60 7.15 -0.80
C LEU A 44 3.49 6.11 -0.48
N SER A 45 2.34 6.26 -1.13
CA SER A 45 1.19 5.39 -0.90
C SER A 45 1.32 4.08 -1.70
N LEU A 46 1.52 2.96 -1.00
CA LEU A 46 1.56 1.63 -1.64
C LEU A 46 0.29 1.33 -2.47
N GLN A 47 -0.88 1.69 -1.95
CA GLN A 47 -2.14 1.51 -2.67
C GLN A 47 -2.24 2.43 -3.90
N GLY A 48 -1.75 3.67 -3.79
CA GLY A 48 -1.67 4.60 -4.91
C GLY A 48 -0.74 4.06 -6.00
N THR A 49 0.45 3.59 -5.62
CA THR A 49 1.41 2.95 -6.53
C THR A 49 0.79 1.74 -7.23
N ARG A 50 0.11 0.85 -6.49
CA ARG A 50 -0.57 -0.32 -7.07
C ARG A 50 -1.62 0.07 -8.12
N HIS A 51 -2.42 1.09 -7.81
CA HIS A 51 -3.46 1.58 -8.71
C HIS A 51 -2.85 2.17 -9.99
N HIS A 52 -1.87 3.06 -9.87
CA HIS A 52 -1.22 3.66 -11.02
C HIS A 52 -0.45 2.65 -11.85
N LEU A 53 0.28 1.71 -11.24
CA LEU A 53 0.92 0.63 -11.98
C LEU A 53 -0.10 -0.18 -12.77
N GLY A 54 -1.23 -0.54 -12.15
CA GLY A 54 -2.33 -1.24 -12.82
C GLY A 54 -2.84 -0.51 -14.06
N ASN A 55 -3.06 0.81 -13.96
CA ASN A 55 -3.55 1.63 -15.07
C ASN A 55 -2.51 1.79 -16.20
N PHE A 56 -1.21 1.80 -15.86
CA PHE A 56 -0.13 1.98 -16.85
C PHE A 56 0.31 0.67 -17.51
N ILE A 57 -0.05 -0.51 -16.99
CA ILE A 57 0.32 -1.81 -17.58
C ILE A 57 -0.13 -1.92 -19.05
N PRO A 58 -1.39 -1.64 -19.44
CA PRO A 58 -1.82 -1.73 -20.83
C PRO A 58 -0.99 -0.84 -21.76
N GLU A 59 -0.69 0.39 -21.34
CA GLU A 59 0.11 1.33 -22.11
C GLU A 59 1.57 0.85 -22.25
N LEU A 60 2.17 0.34 -21.18
CA LEU A 60 3.54 -0.20 -21.19
C LEU A 60 3.68 -1.43 -22.09
N LEU A 61 2.63 -2.28 -22.16
CA LEU A 61 2.59 -3.46 -23.01
C LEU A 61 2.45 -3.11 -24.49
N ALA A 62 1.67 -2.08 -24.81
CA ALA A 62 1.47 -1.61 -26.19
C ALA A 62 2.61 -0.72 -26.72
N ALA A 63 3.47 -0.21 -25.84
CA ALA A 63 4.50 0.77 -26.18
C ALA A 63 5.71 0.17 -26.91
N THR A 64 6.21 0.91 -27.90
CA THR A 64 7.55 0.71 -28.47
C THR A 64 8.63 1.02 -27.43
N SER A 65 9.88 0.62 -27.70
CA SER A 65 11.01 0.83 -26.77
C SER A 65 11.19 2.31 -26.36
N THR A 66 11.04 3.25 -27.31
CA THR A 66 11.17 4.68 -27.04
C THR A 66 9.99 5.24 -26.23
N GLN A 67 8.78 4.78 -26.52
CA GLN A 67 7.57 5.19 -25.79
C GLN A 67 7.57 4.65 -24.36
N ARG A 68 8.06 3.42 -24.15
CA ARG A 68 8.08 2.75 -22.85
C ARG A 68 8.84 3.55 -21.80
N GLU A 69 10.00 4.12 -22.17
CA GLU A 69 10.79 4.96 -21.26
C GLU A 69 10.01 6.22 -20.84
N ARG A 70 9.33 6.87 -21.80
CA ARG A 70 8.50 8.06 -21.51
C ARG A 70 7.33 7.73 -20.59
N ILE A 71 6.64 6.62 -20.84
CA ILE A 71 5.52 6.14 -20.02
C ILE A 71 6.02 5.78 -18.62
N TYR A 72 7.16 5.09 -18.52
CA TYR A 72 7.77 4.73 -17.24
C TYR A 72 8.14 5.97 -16.41
N ARG A 73 8.78 6.97 -17.02
CA ARG A 73 9.09 8.24 -16.33
C ARG A 73 7.82 8.95 -15.85
N THR A 74 6.76 8.89 -16.64
CA THR A 74 5.45 9.46 -16.29
C THR A 74 4.84 8.73 -15.09
N LEU A 75 4.88 7.39 -15.09
CA LEU A 75 4.46 6.56 -13.97
C LEU A 75 5.21 6.94 -12.68
N LEU A 76 6.54 7.02 -12.74
CA LEU A 76 7.37 7.41 -11.59
C LEU A 76 6.99 8.80 -11.06
N LYS A 77 6.77 9.78 -11.96
CA LYS A 77 6.37 11.13 -11.58
C LYS A 77 5.01 11.13 -10.85
N VAL A 78 4.03 10.43 -11.40
CA VAL A 78 2.70 10.31 -10.78
C VAL A 78 2.80 9.67 -9.40
N ILE A 79 3.61 8.61 -9.24
CA ILE A 79 3.83 7.95 -7.96
C ILE A 79 4.49 8.89 -6.94
N ALA A 80 5.49 9.66 -7.34
CA ALA A 80 6.20 10.60 -6.46
C ALA A 80 5.28 11.67 -5.86
N HIS A 81 4.19 12.03 -6.56
CA HIS A 81 3.16 12.95 -6.08
C HIS A 81 2.07 12.28 -5.21
N LYS A 82 2.14 10.97 -4.96
CA LYS A 82 1.17 10.24 -4.11
C LYS A 82 1.72 9.96 -2.71
N SER A 83 2.19 11.00 -2.02
CA SER A 83 2.55 10.92 -0.61
C SER A 83 1.32 10.73 0.29
N VAL A 84 1.44 9.88 1.31
CA VAL A 84 0.42 9.76 2.36
C VAL A 84 0.40 11.06 3.17
N PRO A 85 -0.73 11.75 3.34
CA PRO A 85 -0.78 13.01 4.09
C PRO A 85 -0.39 12.80 5.56
N LEU A 86 0.34 13.75 6.13
CA LEU A 86 0.54 13.81 7.58
C LEU A 86 -0.80 14.08 8.28
N ARG A 87 -1.06 13.39 9.37
CA ARG A 87 -2.25 13.57 10.22
C ARG A 87 -1.80 13.62 11.68
N PRO A 88 -1.11 14.69 12.09
CA PRO A 88 -0.64 14.84 13.46
C PRO A 88 -1.84 14.81 14.43
N GLY A 89 -1.63 14.26 15.63
CA GLY A 89 -2.68 14.17 16.66
C GLY A 89 -3.74 13.08 16.43
N ARG A 90 -3.65 12.29 15.35
CA ARG A 90 -4.56 11.16 15.13
C ARG A 90 -4.13 9.94 15.94
N SER A 91 -4.66 9.81 17.16
CA SER A 91 -4.68 8.56 17.91
C SER A 91 -6.07 7.92 17.82
N GLU A 92 -6.14 6.66 17.39
CA GLU A 92 -7.39 5.90 17.26
C GLU A 92 -7.32 4.63 18.10
N PRO A 93 -8.34 4.32 18.91
CA PRO A 93 -8.35 3.10 19.70
C PRO A 93 -8.39 1.86 18.82
N ARG A 94 -7.51 0.90 19.13
CA ARG A 94 -7.36 -0.36 18.40
C ARG A 94 -8.47 -1.36 18.77
N VAL A 95 -9.70 -1.01 18.44
CA VAL A 95 -10.92 -1.78 18.77
C VAL A 95 -11.87 -1.88 17.57
N ARG A 96 -12.77 -2.88 17.58
CA ARG A 96 -13.73 -3.12 16.48
C ARG A 96 -15.17 -3.15 16.96
N LYS A 97 -16.11 -2.78 16.08
CA LYS A 97 -17.56 -2.87 16.36
C LYS A 97 -18.17 -4.25 16.06
N ARG A 98 -17.59 -5.03 15.14
CA ARG A 98 -18.10 -6.35 14.70
C ARG A 98 -16.95 -7.38 14.58
N ARG A 99 -17.22 -8.65 14.92
CA ARG A 99 -16.26 -9.79 14.77
C ARG A 99 -16.14 -10.20 13.29
N PRO A 100 -14.92 -10.55 12.78
CA PRO A 100 -14.30 -11.81 13.16
C PRO A 100 -12.78 -11.79 13.50
N LYS A 101 -12.14 -10.62 13.64
CA LYS A 101 -10.68 -10.55 13.90
C LYS A 101 -10.39 -10.44 15.40
N SER A 102 -9.23 -10.95 15.83
CA SER A 102 -8.69 -10.87 17.20
C SER A 102 -8.31 -9.44 17.60
N TYR A 103 -9.32 -8.60 17.80
CA TYR A 103 -9.18 -7.26 18.36
C TYR A 103 -10.28 -7.05 19.40
N PRO A 104 -10.01 -6.30 20.50
CA PRO A 104 -11.02 -6.00 21.49
C PRO A 104 -12.25 -5.32 20.87
N LEU A 105 -13.42 -5.60 21.43
CA LEU A 105 -14.66 -4.95 21.02
C LEU A 105 -14.68 -3.51 21.54
N MET A 106 -15.25 -2.60 20.74
CA MET A 106 -15.53 -1.24 21.15
C MET A 106 -16.71 -1.24 22.12
N LYS A 107 -16.41 -1.31 23.43
CA LYS A 107 -17.41 -1.33 24.51
C LYS A 107 -17.85 0.06 24.98
N GLN A 108 -17.08 1.10 24.66
CA GLN A 108 -17.36 2.49 25.00
C GLN A 108 -17.45 3.34 23.72
N PRO A 109 -18.12 4.51 23.77
CA PRO A 109 -18.08 5.47 22.68
C PRO A 109 -16.64 5.79 22.27
N ARG A 110 -16.40 5.93 20.96
CA ARG A 110 -15.06 6.17 20.41
C ARG A 110 -14.40 7.44 20.97
N SER A 111 -15.19 8.47 21.29
CA SER A 111 -14.71 9.70 21.93
C SER A 111 -14.06 9.43 23.29
N VAL A 112 -14.69 8.62 24.14
CA VAL A 112 -14.19 8.25 25.48
C VAL A 112 -12.85 7.51 25.37
N LEU A 113 -12.78 6.51 24.47
CA LEU A 113 -11.56 5.74 24.24
C LEU A 113 -10.42 6.58 23.64
N ARG A 114 -10.73 7.59 22.83
CA ARG A 114 -9.72 8.53 22.32
C ARG A 114 -9.12 9.39 23.42
N ASN A 115 -9.94 9.87 24.35
CA ASN A 115 -9.45 10.66 25.48
C ASN A 115 -8.52 9.83 26.37
N GLN A 116 -8.85 8.57 26.65
CA GLN A 116 -7.99 7.66 27.43
C GLN A 116 -6.60 7.43 26.81
N LEU A 117 -6.47 7.50 25.48
CA LEU A 117 -5.19 7.37 24.78
C LEU A 117 -4.35 8.65 24.80
N GLN A 118 -4.94 9.79 25.17
CA GLN A 118 -4.23 11.07 25.30
C GLN A 118 -3.72 11.29 26.72
N THR A 119 -4.30 10.61 27.71
CA THR A 119 -3.91 10.70 29.13
C THR A 119 -2.84 9.69 29.56
N ALA A 120 -2.45 8.77 28.69
CA ALA A 120 -1.42 7.74 28.92
C ALA A 120 -0.12 8.11 28.20
#